data_AF-A0A0T7P7Q5-F1
#
_entry.id   AF-A0A0T7P7Q5-F1
#
_cell.length_a   1.000
_cell.length_b   1.000
_cell.length_c   1.000
_cell.angle_alpha   90.00
_cell.angle_beta   90.00
_cell.angle_gamma   90.00
#
_symmetry.space_group_name_H-M   'P 1'
#
loop_
_entity.id
_entity.type
_entity.pdbx_description
1 polymer ?
#
loop_
_entity_poly.entity_id
_entity_poly.type
_entity_poly.pdbx_seq_one_letter_code
_entity_poly.pdbx_strand_id
1 'polypeptide(L)' 'MTNPGSTTTNPIQLLDRYYNDKRGVRVHVIGYDNATGQVIFRRDDYEHECSIPIRRFRKEYKAVV' A
#
# COMPACT_ATOMS: atom_id res chain seq x y z
N MET A 1 -17.68 21.37 -18.66
CA MET A 1 -17.17 19.99 -18.66
C MET A 1 -16.40 19.78 -17.37
N THR A 2 -17.09 19.38 -16.31
CA THR A 2 -16.48 19.11 -15.00
C THR A 2 -16.78 17.64 -14.74
N ASN A 3 -15.78 16.78 -14.89
CA ASN A 3 -15.96 15.36 -14.59
C ASN A 3 -16.21 15.22 -13.08
N PRO A 4 -17.39 14.75 -12.63
CA PRO A 4 -17.55 14.35 -11.24
C PRO A 4 -16.59 13.17 -11.03
N GLY A 5 -15.64 13.37 -10.12
CA GLY A 5 -14.58 12.43 -9.80
C GLY A 5 -15.13 11.04 -9.57
N SER A 6 -14.41 10.06 -10.11
CA SER A 6 -14.65 8.63 -10.00
C SER A 6 -14.82 8.19 -8.55
N THR A 7 -16.05 8.25 -8.01
CA THR A 7 -16.47 7.50 -6.83
C THR A 7 -16.74 6.05 -7.25
N THR A 8 -15.71 5.36 -7.71
CA THR A 8 -15.77 3.90 -7.78
C THR A 8 -15.48 3.42 -6.37
N THR A 9 -16.54 3.08 -5.63
CA THR A 9 -16.51 2.38 -4.34
C THR A 9 -15.90 0.99 -4.54
N ASN A 10 -14.61 0.92 -4.86
CA ASN A 10 -13.85 -0.29 -4.64
C ASN A 10 -13.39 -0.24 -3.20
N PRO A 11 -13.89 -1.14 -2.33
CA PRO A 11 -13.45 -1.16 -0.95
C PRO A 11 -11.95 -1.41 -0.94
N ILE A 12 -11.22 -0.58 -0.20
CA ILE A 12 -9.83 -0.87 0.14
C ILE A 12 -9.85 -2.23 0.84
N GLN A 13 -9.13 -3.20 0.27
CA GLN A 13 -8.99 -4.50 0.89
C GLN A 13 -8.06 -4.34 2.09
N LEU A 14 -8.60 -4.47 3.30
CA LEU A 14 -7.80 -4.45 4.52
C LEU A 14 -6.88 -5.68 4.55
N LEU A 15 -5.62 -5.44 4.93
CA LEU A 15 -4.59 -6.44 5.02
C LEU A 15 -3.88 -6.32 6.37
N ASP A 16 -3.28 -7.43 6.81
CA ASP A 16 -2.40 -7.45 7.98
C ASP A 16 -1.19 -8.31 7.64
N ARG A 17 -0.20 -7.68 6.98
CA ARG A 17 1.00 -8.38 6.50
C ARG A 17 2.23 -7.53 6.69
N TYR A 18 3.34 -8.17 7.04
CA TYR A 18 4.61 -7.49 7.20
C TYR A 18 5.55 -7.76 6.03
N TYR A 19 6.23 -6.71 5.60
CA TYR A 19 7.23 -6.75 4.54
C TYR A 19 8.48 -6.03 5.00
N ASN A 20 9.62 -6.35 4.42
CA ASN A 20 10.86 -5.59 4.56
C ASN A 20 11.14 -4.87 3.25
N ASP A 21 11.51 -3.60 3.33
CA ASP A 21 12.01 -2.85 2.17
C ASP A 21 13.42 -3.35 1.75
N LYS A 22 13.94 -2.80 0.65
CA LYS A 22 15.29 -3.12 0.15
C LYS A 22 16.44 -2.81 1.12
N ARG A 23 16.19 -2.02 2.17
CA ARG A 23 17.14 -1.65 3.23
C ARG A 23 16.96 -2.51 4.49
N GLY A 24 15.99 -3.42 4.50
CA GLY A 24 15.66 -4.26 5.66
C GLY A 24 14.73 -3.60 6.66
N VAL A 25 14.12 -2.45 6.34
CA VAL A 25 13.16 -1.78 7.22
C VAL A 25 11.80 -2.46 7.14
N ARG A 26 11.26 -2.84 8.30
CA ARG A 26 9.94 -3.47 8.40
C ARG A 26 8.84 -2.46 8.12
N VAL A 27 7.85 -2.90 7.35
CA VAL A 27 6.63 -2.16 7.03
C VAL A 27 5.41 -3.04 7.25
N HIS A 28 4.33 -2.43 7.71
CA HIS A 28 3.05 -3.06 7.94
C HIS A 28 2.08 -2.67 6.84
N VAL A 29 1.75 -3.61 5.95
CA VAL A 29 0.76 -3.41 4.89
C VAL A 29 -0.62 -3.56 5.49
N ILE A 30 -1.36 -2.46 5.50
CA ILE A 30 -2.70 -2.34 6.11
C ILE A 30 -3.82 -2.36 5.07
N GLY A 31 -3.50 -2.14 3.78
CA GLY A 31 -4.52 -2.14 2.76
C GLY A 31 -4.03 -2.24 1.33
N TYR A 32 -4.94 -2.60 0.44
CA TYR A 32 -4.74 -2.56 -1.00
C TYR A 32 -5.97 -1.94 -1.69
N ASP A 33 -5.74 -0.85 -2.41
CA ASP A 33 -6.75 -0.23 -3.26
C ASP A 33 -6.76 -0.94 -4.62
N ASN A 34 -7.83 -1.70 -4.89
CA ASN A 34 -7.99 -2.42 -6.14
C ASN A 34 -8.42 -1.54 -7.33
N ALA A 35 -9.00 -0.35 -7.09
CA ALA A 35 -9.30 0.60 -8.16
C ALA A 35 -8.01 1.20 -8.74
N THR A 36 -7.09 1.61 -7.86
CA THR A 36 -5.87 2.32 -8.27
C THR A 36 -4.63 1.42 -8.33
N GLY A 37 -4.71 0.20 -7.79
CA GLY A 37 -3.58 -0.72 -7.67
C GLY A 37 -2.53 -0.23 -6.66
N GLN A 38 -2.94 0.48 -5.61
CA GLN A 38 -2.05 1.07 -4.61
C GLN A 38 -1.97 0.17 -3.37
N VAL A 39 -0.77 -0.05 -2.86
CA VAL A 39 -0.52 -0.74 -1.59
C VAL A 39 -0.34 0.31 -0.52
N ILE A 40 -1.15 0.23 0.54
CA ILE A 40 -1.15 1.14 1.68
C ILE A 40 -0.44 0.45 2.85
N PHE A 41 0.56 1.11 3.41
CA PHE A 41 1.37 0.56 4.49
C PHE A 41 1.89 1.65 5.43
N ARG A 42 2.27 1.24 6.64
CA ARG A 42 2.95 2.07 7.64
C ARG A 42 4.37 1.56 7.87
N ARG A 43 5.26 2.45 8.29
CA ARG A 43 6.61 2.11 8.76
C ARG A 43 6.65 2.30 10.27
N ASP A 44 7.43 1.49 10.96
CA ASP A 44 7.47 1.54 12.43
C ASP A 44 7.93 2.92 12.96
N ASP A 45 8.85 3.58 12.25
CA ASP A 45 9.37 4.91 12.60
C ASP A 45 8.71 6.07 11.84
N TYR A 46 7.49 5.90 11.29
CA TYR A 46 6.81 6.95 10.53
C TYR A 46 5.31 7.00 10.81
N GLU A 47 4.82 8.17 11.23
CA GLU A 47 3.44 8.38 11.69
C GLU A 47 2.40 8.31 10.55
N HIS A 48 2.80 8.65 9.32
CA HIS A 48 1.88 8.74 8.20
C HIS A 48 1.79 7.45 7.39
N GLU A 49 0.60 7.19 6.87
CA GLU A 49 0.36 6.12 5.90
C GLU A 49 1.05 6.45 4.57
N CYS A 50 1.71 5.44 4.00
CA CYS A 50 2.35 5.52 2.70
C CYS A 50 1.56 4.66 1.70
N SER A 51 1.43 5.14 0.46
CA SER A 51 0.82 4.40 -0.63
C SER A 51 1.74 4.37 -1.84
N ILE A 52 2.04 3.18 -2.37
CA ILE A 52 2.79 3.05 -3.63
C ILE A 52 2.15 2.00 -4.56
N PRO A 53 2.33 2.12 -5.90
CA PRO A 53 1.77 1.15 -6.83
C PRO A 53 2.29 -0.26 -6.57
N ILE A 54 1.42 -1.26 -6.67
CA ILE A 54 1.76 -2.67 -6.40
C ILE A 54 2.95 -3.17 -7.23
N ARG A 55 3.14 -2.67 -8.45
CA ARG A 55 4.31 -3.00 -9.29
C ARG A 55 5.63 -2.56 -8.66
N ARG A 56 5.67 -1.35 -8.07
CA ARG A 56 6.84 -0.86 -7.34
C ARG A 56 7.00 -1.60 -6.02
N PHE A 57 5.88 -1.82 -5.31
CA PHE A 57 5.89 -2.55 -4.05
C PHE A 57 6.51 -3.95 -4.20
N ARG A 58 6.09 -4.74 -5.19
CA ARG A 58 6.63 -6.08 -5.47
C ARG A 58 8.13 -6.09 -5.83
N LYS A 59 8.66 -4.99 -6.37
CA LYS A 59 10.09 -4.89 -6.74
C LYS A 59 10.96 -4.53 -5.53
N GLU A 60 10.44 -3.69 -4.64
CA GLU A 60 11.22 -3.06 -3.56
C GLU A 60 11.02 -3.71 -2.20
N TYR A 61 9.95 -4.48 -2.01
CA TYR A 61 9.56 -5.06 -0.72
C TYR A 61 9.49 -6.59 -0.80
N LYS A 62 9.94 -7.26 0.26
CA LYS A 62 9.91 -8.71 0.41
C LYS A 62 9.08 -9.10 1.62
N ALA A 63 8.23 -10.12 1.49
CA ALA A 63 7.42 -10.60 2.61
C ALA A 63 8.33 -11.10 3.74
N VAL A 64 7.98 -10.76 4.98
CA VAL A 64 8.57 -11.38 6.16
C VAL A 64 7.73 -12.62 6.45
N VAL A 65 8.31 -13.79 6.22
CA VAL A 65 7.68 -15.09 6.49
C VAL A 65 7.97 -15.52 7.92
#